data_AF-A0A9E2GI71-F1
#
_entry.id   AF-A0A9E2GI71-F1
#
_cell.length_a   1.000
_cell.length_b   1.000
_cell.length_c   1.000
_cell.angle_alpha   90.00
_cell.angle_beta   90.00
_cell.angle_gamma   90.00
#
_symmetry.space_group_name_H-M   'P 1'
#
loop_
_entity.id
_entity.type
_entity.pdbx_description
1 polymer ?
#
loop_
_entity_poly.entity_id
_entity_poly.type
_entity_poly.pdbx_seq_one_letter_code
_entity_poly.pdbx_strand_id
1 'polypeptide(L)'
;MNFPDYRPRRLRKNENFRRMIRETTLSVDNLIYPLFAVPGTKVKKPIVSMPGIFQLSVDHLVRETQRVKALGIPAVLLFGIPERKDEIASGAMAADGIVQRAIRGIKEKVPDILVITDVCLCEYTNHGHCGMLERGEVANDATLEVLAETAVSHAKA
;
A
#
# COMPACT_ATOMS: atom_id res chain seq x y z
N MET A 1 21.44 -39.17 12.02
CA MET A 1 20.19 -39.95 11.84
C MET A 1 20.08 -40.33 10.38
N ASN A 2 20.16 -41.62 10.04
CA ASN A 2 20.19 -42.09 8.65
C ASN A 2 18.94 -42.89 8.32
N PHE A 3 18.67 -43.03 7.01
CA PHE A 3 17.69 -43.99 6.54
C PHE A 3 18.18 -45.42 6.89
N PRO A 4 17.31 -46.35 7.34
CA PRO A 4 15.85 -46.28 7.41
C PRO A 4 15.27 -45.78 8.73
N ASP A 5 16.09 -45.46 9.74
CA ASP A 5 15.64 -45.06 11.07
C ASP A 5 14.95 -43.70 11.04
N TYR A 6 15.49 -42.76 10.24
CA TYR A 6 14.87 -41.47 9.98
C TYR A 6 14.16 -41.45 8.63
N ARG A 7 12.83 -41.29 8.66
CA ARG A 7 11.98 -41.24 7.45
C ARG A 7 10.99 -40.06 7.54
N PRO A 8 11.35 -38.88 7.00
CA PRO A 8 10.48 -37.69 7.03
C PRO A 8 9.09 -37.91 6.40
N ARG A 9 8.97 -38.88 5.48
CA ARG A 9 7.68 -39.25 4.88
C ARG A 9 6.65 -39.78 5.89
N ARG A 10 7.06 -40.29 7.05
CA ARG A 10 6.15 -40.79 8.10
C ARG A 10 5.16 -39.70 8.54
N LEU A 11 5.66 -38.47 8.75
CA LEU A 11 4.85 -37.31 9.15
C LEU A 11 4.15 -36.60 7.98
N ARG A 12 4.26 -37.12 6.75
CA ARG A 12 3.59 -36.57 5.55
C ARG A 12 2.50 -37.49 5.01
N LYS A 13 2.23 -38.61 5.69
CA LYS A 13 1.35 -39.71 5.24
C LYS A 13 -0.10 -39.27 4.98
N ASN A 14 -0.64 -38.35 5.78
CA ASN A 14 -2.01 -37.86 5.66
C ASN A 14 -2.12 -36.40 6.13
N GLU A 15 -3.30 -35.81 5.95
CA GLU A 15 -3.53 -34.41 6.31
C GLU A 15 -3.42 -34.15 7.80
N ASN A 16 -3.88 -35.08 8.66
CA ASN A 16 -3.80 -34.88 10.11
C ASN A 16 -2.34 -34.79 10.59
N PHE A 17 -1.45 -35.64 10.10
CA PHE A 17 -0.02 -35.52 10.40
C PHE A 17 0.54 -34.18 9.93
N ARG A 18 0.31 -33.82 8.66
CA ARG A 18 0.81 -32.55 8.11
C ARG A 18 0.26 -31.33 8.85
N ARG A 19 -1.00 -31.36 9.29
CA ARG A 19 -1.63 -30.30 10.08
C ARG A 19 -0.98 -30.16 11.46
N MET A 20 -0.70 -31.27 12.15
CA MET A 20 -0.07 -31.25 13.48
C MET A 20 1.38 -30.76 13.46
N ILE A 21 2.10 -31.03 12.37
CA ILE A 21 3.52 -30.66 12.23
C ILE A 21 3.74 -29.41 11.36
N ARG A 22 2.67 -28.65 11.05
CA ARG A 22 2.76 -27.47 10.19
C ARG A 22 3.44 -26.34 10.98
N GLU A 23 4.59 -25.89 10.51
CA GLU A 23 5.41 -24.86 11.17
C GLU A 23 4.95 -23.43 10.85
N THR A 24 4.25 -23.24 9.72
CA THR A 24 3.80 -21.92 9.27
C THR A 24 2.31 -21.91 9.01
N THR A 25 1.63 -20.91 9.57
CA THR A 25 0.21 -20.63 9.35
C THR A 25 0.05 -19.26 8.69
N LEU A 26 -0.99 -19.11 7.89
CA LEU A 26 -1.38 -17.83 7.32
C LEU A 26 -2.79 -17.48 7.80
N SER A 27 -2.96 -16.28 8.35
CA SER A 27 -4.24 -15.68 8.73
C SER A 27 -4.51 -14.44 7.90
N VAL A 28 -5.78 -14.02 7.84
CA VAL A 28 -6.18 -12.71 7.30
C VAL A 28 -5.49 -11.56 8.04
N ASP A 29 -5.16 -11.76 9.32
CA ASP A 29 -4.45 -10.80 10.17
C ASP A 29 -3.01 -10.53 9.69
N ASN A 30 -2.48 -11.36 8.79
CA ASN A 30 -1.14 -11.19 8.23
C ASN A 30 -1.15 -10.40 6.91
N LEU A 31 -2.31 -9.94 6.46
CA LEU A 31 -2.47 -9.31 5.15
C LEU A 31 -2.61 -7.79 5.26
N ILE A 32 -1.99 -7.09 4.32
CA ILE A 32 -2.18 -5.66 4.07
C ILE A 32 -2.64 -5.54 2.62
N TYR A 33 -3.68 -4.76 2.35
CA TYR A 33 -4.23 -4.62 1.01
C TYR A 33 -3.83 -3.30 0.34
N PRO A 34 -3.01 -3.31 -0.73
CA PRO A 34 -2.65 -2.11 -1.48
C PRO A 34 -3.82 -1.54 -2.28
N LEU A 35 -3.96 -0.21 -2.27
CA LEU A 35 -4.98 0.54 -3.00
C LEU A 35 -4.35 1.70 -3.76
N PHE A 36 -4.82 1.93 -4.99
CA PHE A 36 -4.33 2.99 -5.88
C PHE A 36 -5.36 4.12 -5.98
N ALA A 37 -5.05 5.27 -5.39
CA ALA A 37 -5.92 6.44 -5.35
C ALA A 37 -5.67 7.36 -6.55
N VAL A 38 -6.74 7.78 -7.24
CA VAL A 38 -6.68 8.79 -8.32
C VAL A 38 -7.66 9.94 -8.07
N PRO A 39 -7.39 11.15 -8.59
CA PRO A 39 -8.34 12.25 -8.59
C PRO A 39 -9.64 11.94 -9.35
N GLY A 40 -10.66 12.75 -9.09
CA GLY A 40 -11.98 12.66 -9.72
C GLY A 40 -13.02 11.94 -8.85
N THR A 41 -14.16 11.64 -9.47
CA THR A 41 -15.34 11.09 -8.81
C THR A 41 -15.89 9.96 -9.67
N LYS A 42 -16.28 8.83 -9.06
CA LYS A 42 -16.78 7.63 -9.77
C LYS A 42 -15.79 7.08 -10.81
N VAL A 43 -14.50 7.32 -10.62
CA VAL A 43 -13.42 6.76 -11.43
C VAL A 43 -13.05 5.38 -10.90
N LYS A 44 -13.08 4.39 -11.78
CA LYS A 44 -12.56 3.04 -11.57
C LYS A 44 -11.88 2.56 -12.85
N LYS A 45 -10.57 2.76 -12.92
CA LYS A 45 -9.76 2.48 -14.12
C LYS A 45 -8.95 1.20 -13.93
N PRO A 46 -9.08 0.18 -14.81
CA PRO A 46 -8.31 -1.06 -14.67
C PRO A 46 -6.82 -0.84 -14.93
N ILE A 47 -5.98 -1.56 -14.20
CA ILE A 47 -4.54 -1.64 -14.46
C ILE A 47 -4.28 -2.86 -15.33
N VAL A 48 -3.97 -2.67 -16.61
CA VAL A 48 -3.88 -3.75 -17.62
C VAL A 48 -2.84 -4.81 -17.24
N SER A 49 -1.70 -4.40 -16.69
CA SER A 49 -0.62 -5.29 -16.24
C SER A 49 -0.93 -6.03 -14.93
N MET A 50 -2.00 -5.66 -14.22
CA MET A 50 -2.41 -6.25 -12.94
C MET A 50 -3.91 -6.61 -12.99
N PRO A 51 -4.29 -7.73 -13.65
CA PRO A 51 -5.69 -8.11 -13.80
C PRO A 51 -6.44 -8.17 -12.46
N GLY A 52 -7.61 -7.51 -12.41
CA GLY A 52 -8.43 -7.40 -11.21
C GLY A 52 -8.10 -6.22 -10.29
N ILE A 53 -7.02 -5.46 -10.58
CA ILE A 53 -6.62 -4.28 -9.83
C ILE A 53 -7.03 -3.01 -10.58
N PHE A 54 -7.42 -1.98 -9.81
CA PHE A 54 -7.95 -0.74 -10.34
C PHE A 54 -7.32 0.47 -9.64
N GLN A 55 -7.20 1.55 -10.41
CA GLN A 55 -7.05 2.91 -9.92
C GLN A 55 -8.44 3.46 -9.57
N LEU A 56 -8.61 3.93 -8.34
CA LEU A 56 -9.90 4.28 -7.76
C LEU A 56 -9.93 5.75 -7.33
N SER A 57 -10.97 6.46 -7.74
CA SER A 57 -11.37 7.71 -7.08
C SER A 57 -11.67 7.49 -5.60
N VAL A 58 -11.54 8.53 -4.78
CA VAL A 58 -11.70 8.44 -3.32
C VAL A 58 -13.05 7.81 -2.93
N ASP A 59 -14.15 8.11 -3.63
CA ASP A 59 -15.46 7.53 -3.33
C ASP A 59 -15.52 6.01 -3.58
N HIS A 60 -14.83 5.52 -4.61
CA HIS A 60 -14.69 4.08 -4.84
C HIS A 60 -13.68 3.43 -3.90
N LEU A 61 -12.58 4.11 -3.60
CA LEU A 61 -11.55 3.62 -2.71
C LEU A 61 -12.09 3.39 -1.29
N VAL A 62 -12.93 4.29 -0.79
CA VAL A 62 -13.61 4.12 0.50
C VAL A 62 -14.54 2.91 0.49
N ARG A 63 -15.32 2.70 -0.58
CA ARG A 63 -16.19 1.51 -0.71
C ARG A 63 -15.38 0.22 -0.75
N GLU A 64 -14.25 0.22 -1.45
CA GLU A 64 -13.35 -0.93 -1.49
C GLU A 64 -12.76 -1.19 -0.09
N THR A 65 -12.38 -0.14 0.62
CA THR A 65 -11.87 -0.23 2.00
C THR A 65 -12.92 -0.80 2.98
N GLN A 66 -14.19 -0.44 2.82
CA GLN A 66 -15.29 -1.06 3.58
C GLN A 66 -15.39 -2.56 3.33
N ARG A 67 -15.24 -2.98 2.08
CA ARG A 67 -15.21 -4.41 1.71
C ARG A 67 -13.99 -5.12 2.30
N VAL A 68 -12.82 -4.51 2.25
CA VAL A 68 -11.58 -5.01 2.84
C VAL A 68 -11.75 -5.25 4.35
N LYS A 69 -12.34 -4.28 5.06
CA LYS A 69 -12.67 -4.44 6.49
C LYS A 69 -13.68 -5.58 6.72
N ALA A 70 -14.72 -5.68 5.89
CA ALA A 70 -15.73 -6.75 6.01
C ALA A 70 -15.13 -8.15 5.79
N LEU A 71 -14.02 -8.26 5.05
CA LEU A 71 -13.25 -9.49 4.87
C LEU A 71 -12.31 -9.81 6.05
N GLY A 72 -12.20 -8.92 7.05
CA GLY A 72 -11.33 -9.09 8.21
C GLY A 72 -9.89 -8.67 7.98
N ILE A 73 -9.56 -8.00 6.87
CA ILE A 73 -8.20 -7.52 6.60
C ILE A 73 -7.91 -6.30 7.48
N PRO A 74 -6.82 -6.29 8.26
CA PRO A 74 -6.59 -5.27 9.29
C PRO A 74 -6.13 -3.92 8.73
N ALA A 75 -5.50 -3.90 7.55
CA ALA A 75 -4.85 -2.71 7.04
C ALA A 75 -4.92 -2.55 5.51
N VAL A 76 -4.89 -1.29 5.08
CA VAL A 76 -4.70 -0.89 3.68
C VAL A 76 -3.40 -0.09 3.51
N LEU A 77 -2.74 -0.23 2.36
CA LEU A 77 -1.59 0.58 1.96
C LEU A 77 -1.99 1.48 0.78
N LEU A 78 -1.82 2.79 0.91
CA LEU A 78 -2.22 3.75 -0.10
C LEU A 78 -1.07 4.14 -1.02
N PHE A 79 -1.30 4.01 -2.32
CA PHE A 79 -0.49 4.59 -3.39
C PHE A 79 -1.29 5.67 -4.10
N GLY A 80 -0.79 6.92 -4.08
CA GLY A 80 -1.44 8.04 -4.74
C GLY A 80 -0.90 8.26 -6.14
N ILE A 81 -1.78 8.48 -7.11
CA ILE A 81 -1.43 8.84 -8.48
C ILE A 81 -1.97 10.25 -8.73
N PRO A 82 -1.13 11.29 -8.72
CA PRO A 82 -1.60 12.66 -8.85
C PRO A 82 -2.01 12.99 -10.28
N GLU A 83 -2.79 14.06 -10.45
CA GLU A 83 -3.14 14.57 -11.78
C GLU A 83 -1.95 15.25 -12.47
N ARG A 84 -1.05 15.82 -11.67
CA ARG A 84 0.13 16.56 -12.13
C ARG A 84 1.36 16.16 -11.33
N LYS A 85 2.49 16.13 -12.02
CA LYS A 85 3.82 15.96 -11.44
C LYS A 85 4.61 17.24 -11.66
N ASP A 86 5.61 17.48 -10.82
CA ASP A 86 6.56 18.59 -10.98
C ASP A 86 7.96 18.17 -10.52
N GLU A 87 8.95 19.04 -10.58
CA GLU A 87 10.32 18.68 -10.19
C GLU A 87 10.52 18.61 -8.67
N ILE A 88 9.64 19.26 -7.90
CA ILE A 88 9.76 19.38 -6.44
C ILE A 88 8.82 18.45 -5.66
N ALA A 89 8.09 17.59 -6.37
CA ALA A 89 7.07 16.70 -5.82
C ALA A 89 5.99 17.42 -5.00
N SER A 90 5.53 18.61 -5.41
CA SER A 90 4.63 19.45 -4.58
C SER A 90 3.36 18.72 -4.14
N GLY A 91 2.82 17.86 -5.01
CA GLY A 91 1.63 17.06 -4.74
C GLY A 91 1.79 16.00 -3.64
N ALA A 92 3.03 15.60 -3.29
CA ALA A 92 3.29 14.62 -2.25
C ALA A 92 2.93 15.16 -0.85
N MET A 93 3.23 16.43 -0.60
CA MET A 93 3.06 17.09 0.71
C MET A 93 1.85 18.04 0.77
N ALA A 94 1.13 18.22 -0.35
CA ALA A 94 -0.04 19.09 -0.42
C ALA A 94 -1.14 18.66 0.58
N ALA A 95 -1.70 19.62 1.31
CA ALA A 95 -2.73 19.34 2.32
C ALA A 95 -3.97 18.62 1.71
N ASP A 96 -4.30 18.91 0.46
CA ASP A 96 -5.37 18.32 -0.34
C ASP A 96 -4.87 17.37 -1.44
N GLY A 97 -3.63 16.88 -1.31
CA GLY A 97 -3.07 15.85 -2.16
C GLY A 97 -3.92 14.57 -2.17
N ILE A 98 -3.71 13.73 -3.19
CA ILE A 98 -4.58 12.57 -3.42
C ILE A 98 -4.54 11.56 -2.26
N VAL A 99 -3.36 11.33 -1.66
CA VAL A 99 -3.22 10.44 -0.49
C VAL A 99 -3.91 11.04 0.72
N GLN A 100 -3.74 12.33 1.00
CA GLN A 100 -4.34 13.06 2.11
C GLN A 100 -5.88 13.03 2.01
N ARG A 101 -6.43 13.23 0.80
CA ARG A 101 -7.89 13.09 0.57
C ARG A 101 -8.37 11.65 0.77
N ALA A 102 -7.60 10.66 0.34
CA ALA A 102 -7.94 9.25 0.54
C ALA A 102 -7.93 8.85 2.03
N ILE A 103 -6.92 9.30 2.79
CA ILE A 103 -6.83 9.09 4.25
C ILE A 103 -8.08 9.65 4.93
N ARG A 104 -8.41 10.92 4.71
CA ARG A 104 -9.60 11.57 5.28
C ARG A 104 -10.87 10.79 4.96
N GLY A 105 -11.07 10.44 3.69
CA GLY A 105 -12.25 9.69 3.26
C GLY A 105 -12.36 8.33 3.93
N ILE A 106 -11.24 7.61 4.08
CA ILE A 106 -11.20 6.32 4.78
C ILE A 106 -11.47 6.51 6.27
N LYS A 107 -10.78 7.43 6.94
CA LYS A 107 -10.94 7.64 8.39
C LYS A 107 -12.33 8.11 8.77
N GLU A 108 -13.01 8.87 7.91
CA GLU A 108 -14.40 9.26 8.13
C GLU A 108 -15.37 8.07 8.07
N LYS A 109 -15.16 7.11 7.16
CA LYS A 109 -16.15 6.03 6.89
C LYS A 109 -15.76 4.66 7.43
N VAL A 110 -14.48 4.43 7.72
CA VAL A 110 -13.90 3.17 8.15
C VAL A 110 -12.83 3.43 9.24
N PRO A 111 -13.16 4.12 10.34
CA PRO A 111 -12.18 4.65 11.29
C PRO A 111 -11.23 3.58 11.88
N ASP A 112 -11.74 2.38 12.13
CA ASP A 112 -10.98 1.31 12.79
C ASP A 112 -9.98 0.56 11.89
N ILE A 113 -9.98 0.80 10.56
CA ILE A 113 -8.97 0.16 9.70
C ILE A 113 -7.63 0.89 9.83
N LEU A 114 -6.54 0.12 9.88
CA LEU A 114 -5.21 0.70 9.84
C LEU A 114 -4.93 1.21 8.42
N VAL A 115 -4.53 2.48 8.32
CA VAL A 115 -4.14 3.09 7.05
C VAL A 115 -2.64 3.28 7.07
N ILE A 116 -1.97 2.66 6.11
CA ILE A 116 -0.54 2.79 5.86
C ILE A 116 -0.39 3.64 4.60
N THR A 117 0.55 4.58 4.61
CA THR A 117 0.79 5.48 3.49
C THR A 117 2.18 5.23 2.93
N ASP A 118 2.30 5.21 1.60
CA ASP A 118 3.60 5.25 0.94
C ASP A 118 4.20 6.67 1.03
N VAL A 119 5.37 6.81 1.66
CA VAL A 119 6.08 8.09 1.79
C VAL A 119 7.25 8.06 0.81
N CYS A 120 6.99 8.55 -0.41
CA CYS A 120 7.93 8.53 -1.52
C CYS A 120 7.58 9.65 -2.51
N LEU A 121 8.52 10.01 -3.39
CA LEU A 121 8.35 11.11 -4.36
C LEU A 121 8.21 10.63 -5.81
N CYS A 122 8.42 9.35 -6.10
CA CYS A 122 8.46 8.82 -7.47
C CYS A 122 7.17 9.09 -8.28
N GLU A 123 6.01 9.01 -7.64
CA GLU A 123 4.74 9.23 -8.32
C GLU A 123 4.40 10.72 -8.48
N TYR A 124 5.17 11.61 -7.85
CA TYR A 124 4.93 13.06 -7.82
C TYR A 124 5.99 13.85 -8.59
N THR A 125 7.14 13.25 -8.89
CA THR A 125 8.20 13.90 -9.66
C THR A 125 8.05 13.70 -11.17
N ASN A 126 8.40 14.71 -11.97
CA ASN A 126 8.39 14.61 -13.44
C ASN A 126 9.31 13.50 -13.98
N HIS A 127 10.44 13.30 -13.29
CA HIS A 127 11.46 12.32 -13.68
C HIS A 127 11.22 10.92 -13.12
N GLY A 128 10.28 10.74 -12.18
CA GLY A 128 9.93 9.44 -11.63
C GLY A 128 10.88 8.86 -10.59
N HIS A 129 12.06 9.47 -10.35
CA HIS A 129 12.92 9.11 -9.23
C HIS A 129 12.28 9.36 -7.85
N CYS A 130 12.68 8.55 -6.87
CA CYS A 130 12.16 8.57 -5.49
C CYS A 130 12.62 9.78 -4.66
N GLY A 131 13.30 10.75 -5.25
CA GLY A 131 13.91 11.86 -4.54
C GLY A 131 14.22 13.06 -5.44
N MET A 132 14.69 14.14 -4.82
CA MET A 132 15.17 15.34 -5.50
C MET A 132 16.40 15.01 -6.34
N LEU A 133 16.54 15.63 -7.52
CA LEU A 133 17.73 15.44 -8.37
C LEU A 133 18.71 16.59 -8.24
N GLU A 134 19.98 16.25 -8.07
CA GLU A 134 21.12 17.17 -8.20
C GLU A 134 22.13 16.56 -9.17
N ARG A 135 22.47 17.28 -10.25
CA ARG A 135 23.43 16.83 -11.29
C ARG A 135 23.12 15.43 -11.88
N GLY A 136 21.84 15.07 -11.93
CA GLY A 136 21.37 13.80 -12.50
C GLY A 136 21.37 12.62 -11.51
N GLU A 137 21.75 12.84 -10.25
CA GLU A 137 21.68 11.84 -9.19
C GLU A 137 20.65 12.23 -8.13
N VAL A 138 20.14 11.26 -7.39
CA VAL A 138 19.19 11.51 -6.29
C VAL A 138 19.94 12.11 -5.10
N ALA A 139 19.64 13.36 -4.77
CA ALA A 139 20.19 14.07 -3.63
C ALA A 139 19.52 13.58 -2.34
N ASN A 140 20.24 12.77 -1.56
CA ASN A 140 19.72 12.10 -0.36
C ASN A 140 19.13 13.09 0.65
N ASP A 141 19.90 14.08 1.08
CA ASP A 141 19.52 14.94 2.21
C ASP A 141 18.38 15.89 1.84
N ALA A 142 18.43 16.48 0.65
CA ALA A 142 17.32 17.27 0.10
C ALA A 142 16.03 16.45 -0.04
N THR A 143 16.16 15.15 -0.35
CA THR A 143 15.01 14.24 -0.39
C THR A 143 14.42 13.98 0.99
N LEU A 144 15.26 13.81 2.02
CA LEU A 144 14.81 13.55 3.39
C LEU A 144 13.93 14.69 3.93
N GLU A 145 14.25 15.95 3.62
CA GLU A 145 13.45 17.11 4.02
C GLU A 145 12.01 17.01 3.46
N VAL A 146 11.89 16.71 2.17
CA VAL A 146 10.59 16.58 1.49
C VAL A 146 9.82 15.35 1.99
N LEU A 147 10.49 14.23 2.26
CA LEU A 147 9.86 13.04 2.84
C LEU A 147 9.31 13.32 4.25
N ALA A 148 10.02 14.09 5.07
CA ALA A 148 9.55 14.48 6.40
C ALA A 148 8.28 15.34 6.31
N GLU A 149 8.24 16.33 5.41
CA GLU A 149 7.04 17.14 5.17
C GLU A 149 5.87 16.30 4.65
N THR A 150 6.14 15.38 3.72
CA THR A 150 5.16 14.43 3.20
C THR A 150 4.56 13.58 4.32
N ALA A 151 5.41 12.99 5.18
CA ALA A 151 4.96 12.18 6.32
C ALA A 151 4.09 12.98 7.30
N VAL A 152 4.48 14.23 7.61
CA VAL A 152 3.67 15.11 8.47
C VAL A 152 2.33 15.44 7.81
N SER A 153 2.30 15.67 6.50
CA SER A 153 1.05 15.94 5.78
C SER A 153 0.09 14.75 5.81
N HIS A 154 0.62 13.52 5.71
CA HIS A 154 -0.16 12.29 5.82
C HIS A 154 -0.70 12.10 7.25
N ALA A 155 0.12 12.37 8.27
CA ALA A 155 -0.30 12.24 9.67
C ALA A 155 -1.35 13.27 10.09
N LYS A 156 -1.37 14.46 9.47
CA LYS A 156 -2.39 15.49 9.70
C LYS A 156 -3.73 15.20 9.02
N ALA A 157 -3.74 14.31 8.02
CA ALA A 157 -4.92 13.97 7.22
C ALA A 157 -5.85 12.99 7.94
#